data_AF-A0A925RBH6-F1
#
_entry.id   AF-A0A925RBH6-F1
#
_cell.length_a   1.000
_cell.length_b   1.000
_cell.length_c   1.000
_cell.angle_alpha   90.00
_cell.angle_beta   90.00
_cell.angle_gamma   90.00
#
_symmetry.space_group_name_H-M   'P 1'
#
loop_
_entity.id
_entity.type
_entity.pdbx_description
1 polymer ?
#
loop_
_entity_poly.entity_id
_entity_poly.type
_entity_poly.pdbx_seq_one_letter_code
_entity_poly.pdbx_strand_id
1 'polypeptide(L)'
;MNHRRSPLQHSSAALTLTVFAIQWMAVAMVRAEDTESASVVDFQNDLQPIFTRLGCNSGPCHGKARGQGGFQLSLLGFDPQQDYDAITKEGRGRRVFPAAPERSLLLAKPAGTIPHGGGRRLAAGGPEYQTMLNWVRQGMPRQAPDAPTLKSISVATFSIVAAPNQTQALVVTAKFSDGTERDVTRLTAFQSNEAPIAAVDETGLVTAGQITGVATIMARFMGQIAVCDVLIPRTEPIAAEVYDHLPRNNFIDELVWRNLQRLNITPSPVCDDHTFLRRATTDICGRI
;
A
#
# COMPACT_ATOMS: atom_id res chain seq x y z
N MET A 1 -5.76 -7.49 -77.09
CA MET A 1 -6.76 -8.09 -76.18
C MET A 1 -6.15 -9.30 -75.49
N ASN A 2 -5.76 -9.15 -74.22
CA ASN A 2 -5.96 -10.12 -73.13
C ASN A 2 -5.09 -9.72 -71.92
N HIS A 3 -5.73 -9.04 -70.97
CA HIS A 3 -5.20 -8.82 -69.63
C HIS A 3 -5.30 -10.13 -68.82
N ARG A 4 -4.16 -10.65 -68.34
CA ARG A 4 -4.14 -11.62 -67.25
C ARG A 4 -4.00 -10.88 -65.93
N ARG A 5 -5.01 -11.04 -65.06
CA ARG A 5 -5.02 -10.58 -63.65
C ARG A 5 -4.24 -11.58 -62.79
N SER A 6 -3.38 -11.07 -61.91
CA SER A 6 -2.76 -11.80 -60.81
C SER A 6 -3.76 -11.99 -59.66
N PRO A 7 -3.81 -13.15 -58.98
CA PRO A 7 -4.58 -13.31 -57.75
C PRO A 7 -3.81 -12.80 -56.53
N LEU A 8 -4.50 -11.99 -55.72
CA LEU A 8 -4.07 -11.51 -54.41
C LEU A 8 -3.95 -12.69 -53.42
N GLN A 9 -2.75 -12.91 -52.89
CA GLN A 9 -2.54 -13.74 -51.70
C GLN A 9 -3.03 -12.94 -50.48
N HIS A 10 -4.17 -13.34 -49.94
CA HIS A 10 -4.66 -12.84 -48.65
C HIS A 10 -3.96 -13.58 -47.49
N SER A 11 -3.38 -12.79 -46.59
CA SER A 11 -2.63 -13.19 -45.41
C SER A 11 -3.39 -14.10 -44.44
N SER A 12 -3.03 -15.38 -44.40
CA SER A 12 -3.48 -16.33 -43.37
C SER A 12 -2.82 -16.10 -42.00
N ALA A 13 -1.75 -15.29 -41.92
CA ALA A 13 -0.98 -15.07 -40.69
C ALA A 13 -1.64 -14.08 -39.69
N ALA A 14 -2.48 -13.16 -40.16
CA ALA A 14 -3.13 -12.17 -39.30
C ALA A 14 -4.32 -12.75 -38.50
N LEU A 15 -4.96 -13.82 -39.01
CA LEU A 15 -6.12 -14.44 -38.39
C LEU A 15 -5.75 -15.39 -37.25
N THR A 16 -4.55 -15.99 -37.27
CA THR A 16 -4.09 -16.90 -36.21
C THR A 16 -3.62 -16.15 -34.96
N LEU A 17 -3.08 -14.93 -35.13
CA LEU A 17 -2.62 -14.11 -34.00
C LEU A 17 -3.78 -13.46 -33.23
N THR A 18 -4.89 -13.16 -33.91
CA THR A 18 -6.10 -12.63 -33.27
C THR A 18 -6.83 -13.68 -32.44
N VAL A 19 -6.76 -14.97 -32.82
CA VAL A 19 -7.38 -16.05 -32.05
C VAL A 19 -6.60 -16.36 -30.76
N PHE A 20 -5.27 -16.24 -30.75
CA PHE A 20 -4.47 -16.43 -29.53
C PHE A 20 -4.57 -15.26 -28.53
N ALA A 21 -4.79 -14.03 -29.00
CA ALA A 21 -4.94 -12.86 -28.13
C ALA A 21 -6.29 -12.82 -27.38
N ILE A 22 -7.33 -13.44 -27.92
CA ILE A 22 -8.66 -13.49 -27.28
C ILE A 22 -8.71 -14.54 -26.15
N GLN A 23 -7.73 -15.46 -26.08
CA GLN A 23 -7.69 -16.51 -25.06
C GLN A 23 -7.16 -16.04 -23.68
N TRP A 24 -6.67 -14.80 -23.57
CA TRP A 24 -6.21 -14.19 -22.31
C TRP A 24 -7.15 -13.11 -21.75
N MET A 25 -8.39 -13.01 -22.26
CA MET A 25 -9.37 -12.02 -21.77
C MET A 25 -10.74 -12.62 -21.43
N ALA A 26 -10.75 -13.87 -20.97
CA ALA A 26 -11.89 -14.42 -20.24
C ALA A 26 -11.56 -14.47 -18.75
N VAL A 27 -11.58 -13.30 -18.09
CA VAL A 27 -11.90 -13.29 -16.66
C VAL A 27 -13.37 -13.67 -16.60
N ALA A 28 -13.62 -14.96 -16.37
CA ALA A 28 -14.95 -15.44 -16.07
C ALA A 28 -15.45 -14.67 -14.84
N MET A 29 -16.37 -13.73 -15.05
CA MET A 29 -17.26 -13.26 -14.01
C MET A 29 -18.15 -14.44 -13.64
N VAL A 30 -17.63 -15.33 -12.79
CA VAL A 30 -18.48 -16.22 -12.00
C VAL A 30 -19.21 -15.27 -11.06
N ARG A 31 -20.47 -14.94 -11.41
CA ARG A 31 -21.41 -14.45 -10.40
C ARG A 31 -21.68 -15.65 -9.50
N ALA A 32 -20.88 -15.78 -8.46
CA ALA A 32 -21.28 -16.56 -7.31
C ALA A 32 -22.55 -15.87 -6.79
N GLU A 33 -23.70 -16.52 -6.96
CA GLU A 33 -24.85 -16.25 -6.11
C GLU A 33 -24.50 -16.80 -4.73
N ASP A 34 -23.61 -16.08 -4.03
CA ASP A 34 -23.35 -16.33 -2.63
C ASP A 34 -24.62 -15.93 -1.88
N THR A 35 -25.38 -16.93 -1.45
CA THR A 35 -26.18 -16.78 -0.25
C THR A 35 -25.21 -16.49 0.90
N GLU A 36 -24.83 -15.21 1.06
CA GLU A 36 -24.01 -14.72 2.16
C GLU A 36 -24.73 -15.08 3.47
N SER A 37 -24.44 -16.25 4.04
CA SER A 37 -24.44 -16.37 5.48
C SER A 37 -23.43 -15.33 5.94
N ALA A 38 -23.92 -14.20 6.48
CA ALA A 38 -23.07 -13.10 6.89
C ALA A 38 -21.90 -13.66 7.70
N SER A 39 -20.70 -13.61 7.12
CA SER A 39 -19.52 -14.20 7.73
C SER A 39 -19.29 -13.55 9.10
N VAL A 40 -18.81 -14.35 10.05
CA VAL A 40 -18.47 -13.84 11.39
C VAL A 40 -17.36 -12.81 11.20
N VAL A 41 -17.63 -11.58 11.62
CA VAL A 41 -16.65 -10.49 11.57
C VAL A 41 -15.65 -10.73 12.70
N ASP A 42 -14.40 -10.95 12.35
CA ASP A 42 -13.31 -11.27 13.25
C ASP A 42 -12.58 -10.00 13.72
N PHE A 43 -12.28 -9.89 15.01
CA PHE A 43 -11.61 -8.69 15.53
C PHE A 43 -10.22 -8.45 14.89
N GLN A 44 -9.43 -9.50 14.75
CA GLN A 44 -8.04 -9.40 14.30
C GLN A 44 -7.95 -9.22 12.79
N ASN A 45 -8.73 -9.96 12.02
CA ASN A 45 -8.70 -9.93 10.56
C ASN A 45 -9.53 -8.79 9.96
N ASP A 46 -10.61 -8.35 10.63
CA ASP A 46 -11.54 -7.36 10.04
C ASP A 46 -11.52 -6.00 10.75
N LEU A 47 -11.30 -5.94 12.07
CA LEU A 47 -11.31 -4.66 12.82
C LEU A 47 -9.93 -4.05 12.98
N GLN A 48 -8.94 -4.85 13.36
CA GLN A 48 -7.60 -4.35 13.59
C GLN A 48 -6.98 -3.63 12.38
N PRO A 49 -7.15 -4.10 11.12
CA PRO A 49 -6.65 -3.38 9.96
C PRO A 49 -7.32 -2.01 9.79
N ILE A 50 -8.60 -1.89 10.12
CA ILE A 50 -9.33 -0.62 10.08
C ILE A 50 -8.65 0.38 11.04
N PHE A 51 -8.33 -0.04 12.27
CA PHE A 51 -7.68 0.85 13.23
C PHE A 51 -6.31 1.34 12.75
N THR A 52 -5.52 0.45 12.14
CA THR A 52 -4.21 0.79 11.58
C THR A 52 -4.34 1.74 10.40
N ARG A 53 -5.23 1.43 9.45
CA ARG A 53 -5.47 2.28 8.29
C ARG A 53 -5.93 3.68 8.67
N LEU A 54 -6.85 3.79 9.62
CA LEU A 54 -7.38 5.08 10.07
C LEU A 54 -6.43 5.82 11.04
N GLY A 55 -5.26 5.24 11.34
CA GLY A 55 -4.26 5.80 12.25
C GLY A 55 -4.68 5.83 13.72
N CYS A 56 -5.74 5.11 14.12
CA CYS A 56 -6.26 5.09 15.48
C CYS A 56 -5.23 4.53 16.48
N ASN A 57 -4.56 3.44 16.11
CA ASN A 57 -3.53 2.77 16.91
C ASN A 57 -2.10 3.22 16.55
N SER A 58 -1.95 4.40 15.95
CA SER A 58 -0.64 5.01 15.68
C SER A 58 -0.09 5.76 16.90
N GLY A 59 1.22 6.02 16.90
CA GLY A 59 1.91 6.74 17.98
C GLY A 59 1.27 8.08 18.37
N PRO A 60 0.86 8.95 17.43
CA PRO A 60 0.19 10.22 17.78
C PRO A 60 -1.15 10.05 18.54
N CYS A 61 -1.84 8.93 18.37
CA CYS A 61 -3.21 8.68 18.88
C CYS A 61 -3.23 7.68 20.05
N HIS A 62 -3.93 6.55 19.90
CA HIS A 62 -4.09 5.55 20.96
C HIS A 62 -2.94 4.53 21.02
N GLY A 63 -2.04 4.52 20.02
CA GLY A 63 -0.88 3.62 19.94
C GLY A 63 0.36 4.08 20.70
N LYS A 64 0.37 5.26 21.31
CA LYS A 64 1.47 5.68 22.22
C LYS A 64 1.47 4.88 23.50
N ALA A 65 2.65 4.82 24.14
CA ALA A 65 2.91 4.06 25.36
C ALA A 65 1.93 4.30 26.54
N ARG A 66 1.24 5.45 26.59
CA ARG A 66 0.22 5.76 27.63
C ARG A 66 -1.21 5.83 27.09
N GLY A 67 -1.43 5.51 25.82
CA GLY A 67 -2.68 5.75 25.11
C GLY A 67 -3.13 7.20 25.14
N GLN A 68 -4.41 7.45 24.88
CA GLN A 68 -5.03 8.77 24.96
C GLN A 68 -6.40 8.70 25.62
N GLY A 69 -6.66 9.60 26.58
CA GLY A 69 -7.93 9.67 27.29
C GLY A 69 -8.28 8.40 28.08
N GLY A 70 -7.27 7.71 28.62
CA GLY A 70 -7.43 6.43 29.32
C GLY A 70 -7.78 5.26 28.39
N PHE A 71 -7.54 5.38 27.08
CA PHE A 71 -7.69 4.32 26.10
C PHE A 71 -6.40 4.11 25.33
N GLN A 72 -5.84 2.90 25.45
CA GLN A 72 -4.59 2.49 24.84
C GLN A 72 -4.82 1.30 23.92
N LEU A 73 -4.25 1.38 22.73
CA LEU A 73 -4.13 0.27 21.79
C LEU A 73 -2.64 -0.01 21.62
N SER A 74 -2.31 -1.24 21.28
CA SER A 74 -0.98 -1.65 20.86
C SER A 74 -0.56 -0.88 19.59
N LEU A 75 0.72 -0.52 19.52
CA LEU A 75 1.24 0.26 18.39
C LEU A 75 1.07 -0.51 17.09
N LEU A 76 0.28 0.06 16.16
CA LEU A 76 0.01 -0.50 14.83
C LEU A 76 -0.57 -1.93 14.86
N GLY A 77 -1.25 -2.29 15.95
CA GLY A 77 -1.92 -3.58 16.10
C GLY A 77 -0.98 -4.75 16.44
N PHE A 78 0.16 -4.47 17.08
CA PHE A 78 1.13 -5.51 17.44
C PHE A 78 0.59 -6.58 18.42
N ASP A 79 -0.37 -6.23 19.27
CA ASP A 79 -0.99 -7.16 20.23
C ASP A 79 -2.53 -7.14 20.08
N PRO A 80 -3.09 -8.02 19.24
CA PRO A 80 -4.53 -8.07 19.01
C PRO A 80 -5.34 -8.47 20.24
N GLN A 81 -4.75 -9.20 21.20
CA GLN A 81 -5.46 -9.59 22.42
C GLN A 81 -5.59 -8.41 23.37
N GLN A 82 -4.51 -7.65 23.57
CA GLN A 82 -4.54 -6.40 24.32
C GLN A 82 -5.54 -5.41 23.71
N ASP A 83 -5.51 -5.22 22.39
CA ASP A 83 -6.42 -4.29 21.70
C ASP A 83 -7.89 -4.67 21.93
N TYR A 84 -8.20 -5.96 21.84
CA TYR A 84 -9.54 -6.48 22.08
C TYR A 84 -9.98 -6.23 23.52
N ASP A 85 -9.12 -6.51 24.51
CA ASP A 85 -9.43 -6.31 25.93
C ASP A 85 -9.59 -4.82 26.28
N ALA A 86 -8.78 -3.95 25.67
CA ALA A 86 -8.89 -2.50 25.82
C ALA A 86 -10.22 -1.96 25.30
N ILE A 87 -10.73 -2.54 24.21
CA ILE A 87 -12.02 -2.17 23.62
C ILE A 87 -13.20 -2.75 24.40
N THR A 88 -13.14 -4.02 24.76
CA THR A 88 -14.32 -4.76 25.26
C THR A 88 -14.43 -4.81 26.78
N LYS A 89 -13.31 -4.76 27.51
CA LYS A 89 -13.27 -4.99 28.98
C LYS A 89 -12.90 -3.73 29.76
N GLU A 90 -11.87 -3.01 29.33
CA GLU A 90 -11.37 -1.85 30.07
C GLU A 90 -12.41 -0.75 30.22
N GLY A 91 -12.23 0.11 31.23
CA GLY A 91 -13.17 1.20 31.50
C GLY A 91 -14.60 0.71 31.76
N ARG A 92 -14.74 -0.52 32.26
CA ARG A 92 -16.02 -1.22 32.49
C ARG A 92 -16.81 -1.43 31.19
N GLY A 93 -16.13 -1.74 30.09
CA GLY A 93 -16.74 -2.01 28.78
C GLY A 93 -17.36 -0.80 28.08
N ARG A 94 -17.13 0.43 28.57
CA ARG A 94 -17.82 1.66 28.12
C ARG A 94 -17.66 2.02 26.64
N ARG A 95 -16.77 1.35 25.90
CA ARG A 95 -16.43 1.67 24.50
C ARG A 95 -17.36 0.98 23.51
N VAL A 96 -17.97 -0.11 23.93
CA VAL A 96 -18.93 -0.90 23.15
C VAL A 96 -20.27 -0.90 23.89
N PHE A 97 -21.37 -0.76 23.16
CA PHE A 97 -22.70 -0.77 23.75
C PHE A 97 -23.63 -1.72 22.98
N PRO A 98 -23.61 -3.03 23.30
CA PRO A 98 -24.32 -4.06 22.53
C PRO A 98 -25.84 -3.84 22.43
N ALA A 99 -26.46 -3.21 23.43
CA ALA A 99 -27.89 -2.93 23.44
C ALA A 99 -28.30 -1.80 22.46
N ALA A 100 -27.36 -0.93 22.07
CA ALA A 100 -27.54 0.04 20.99
C ALA A 100 -26.18 0.24 20.28
N PRO A 101 -25.79 -0.71 19.40
CA PRO A 101 -24.45 -0.79 18.83
C PRO A 101 -23.94 0.51 18.21
N GLU A 102 -24.80 1.28 17.55
CA GLU A 102 -24.50 2.56 16.90
C GLU A 102 -24.08 3.65 17.91
N ARG A 103 -24.45 3.51 19.18
CA ARG A 103 -24.06 4.42 20.27
C ARG A 103 -22.74 4.03 20.93
N SER A 104 -22.10 2.93 20.50
CA SER A 104 -20.76 2.55 20.98
C SER A 104 -19.78 3.70 20.77
N LEU A 105 -19.02 4.08 21.80
CA LEU A 105 -18.00 5.13 21.66
C LEU A 105 -16.95 4.76 20.61
N LEU A 106 -16.69 3.45 20.43
CA LEU A 106 -15.83 2.88 19.38
C LEU A 106 -16.24 3.32 17.96
N LEU A 107 -17.53 3.57 17.73
CA LEU A 107 -18.06 4.07 16.46
C LEU A 107 -18.27 5.59 16.50
N ALA A 108 -18.93 6.08 17.55
CA ALA A 108 -19.40 7.47 17.62
C ALA A 108 -18.24 8.49 17.65
N LYS A 109 -17.14 8.18 18.36
CA LYS A 109 -15.96 9.06 18.43
C LYS A 109 -15.27 9.19 17.08
N PRO A 110 -14.78 8.12 16.43
CA PRO A 110 -14.09 8.28 15.15
C PRO A 110 -15.04 8.71 14.02
N ALA A 111 -16.34 8.41 14.09
CA ALA A 111 -17.32 8.92 13.12
C ALA A 111 -17.61 10.42 13.27
N GLY A 112 -17.21 11.02 14.40
CA GLY A 112 -17.46 12.44 14.69
C GLY A 112 -18.91 12.77 15.05
N THR A 113 -19.74 11.76 15.38
CA THR A 113 -21.11 12.01 15.86
C THR A 113 -21.14 12.52 17.30
N ILE A 114 -20.03 12.35 18.02
CA ILE A 114 -19.72 13.01 19.30
C ILE A 114 -18.29 13.55 19.28
N PRO A 115 -17.94 14.54 20.13
CA PRO A 115 -16.61 15.15 20.12
C PRO A 115 -15.47 14.15 20.29
N HIS A 116 -14.49 14.16 19.39
CA HIS A 116 -13.30 13.32 19.43
C HIS A 116 -12.07 14.18 19.18
N GLY A 117 -11.11 14.17 20.12
CA GLY A 117 -9.91 15.02 20.03
C GLY A 117 -9.01 14.69 18.83
N GLY A 118 -9.11 13.48 18.26
CA GLY A 118 -8.41 13.08 17.04
C GLY A 118 -9.13 13.48 15.74
N GLY A 119 -10.25 14.19 15.82
CA GLY A 119 -11.10 14.53 14.69
C GLY A 119 -11.91 13.34 14.14
N ARG A 120 -12.57 13.55 13.00
CA ARG A 120 -13.25 12.48 12.27
C ARG A 120 -12.20 11.60 11.58
N ARG A 121 -12.27 10.30 11.82
CA ARG A 121 -11.40 9.26 11.24
C ARG A 121 -12.19 8.19 10.49
N LEU A 122 -13.47 8.04 10.78
CA LEU A 122 -14.34 7.03 10.21
C LEU A 122 -15.49 7.70 9.46
N ALA A 123 -15.81 7.22 8.27
CA ALA A 123 -16.99 7.68 7.55
C ALA A 123 -18.25 7.04 8.16
N ALA A 124 -19.14 7.84 8.72
CA ALA A 124 -20.42 7.34 9.22
C ALA A 124 -21.19 6.64 8.09
N GLY A 125 -21.59 5.38 8.32
CA GLY A 125 -22.28 4.55 7.33
C GLY A 125 -21.39 3.96 6.22
N GLY A 126 -20.10 4.29 6.17
CA GLY A 126 -19.15 3.70 5.22
C GLY A 126 -18.84 2.22 5.51
N PRO A 127 -18.13 1.52 4.61
CA PRO A 127 -17.87 0.08 4.73
C PRO A 127 -17.20 -0.31 6.05
N GLU A 128 -16.15 0.41 6.47
CA GLU A 128 -15.44 0.16 7.73
C GLU A 128 -16.35 0.37 8.95
N TYR A 129 -17.22 1.38 8.89
CA TYR A 129 -18.20 1.62 9.94
C TYR A 129 -19.18 0.45 10.05
N GLN A 130 -19.66 -0.07 8.92
CA GLN A 130 -20.56 -1.22 8.89
C GLN A 130 -19.88 -2.49 9.39
N THR A 131 -18.62 -2.74 9.02
CA THR A 131 -17.83 -3.86 9.56
C THR A 131 -17.74 -3.79 11.08
N MET A 132 -17.34 -2.63 11.61
CA MET A 132 -17.23 -2.42 13.06
C MET A 132 -18.60 -2.53 13.76
N LEU A 133 -19.66 -2.01 13.14
CA LEU A 133 -21.03 -2.10 13.68
C LEU A 133 -21.53 -3.54 13.72
N ASN A 134 -21.31 -4.30 12.64
CA ASN A 134 -21.69 -5.71 12.55
C ASN A 134 -20.92 -6.55 13.58
N TRP A 135 -19.64 -6.27 13.81
CA TRP A 135 -18.89 -6.90 14.88
C TRP A 135 -19.52 -6.68 16.27
N VAL A 136 -19.95 -5.46 16.59
CA VAL A 136 -20.66 -5.19 17.85
C VAL A 136 -22.00 -5.95 17.90
N ARG A 137 -22.77 -5.96 16.81
CA ARG A 137 -24.05 -6.68 16.70
C ARG A 137 -23.90 -8.20 16.85
N GLN A 138 -22.79 -8.76 16.39
CA GLN A 138 -22.47 -10.19 16.51
C GLN A 138 -21.95 -10.57 17.90
N GLY A 139 -21.98 -9.65 18.88
CA GLY A 139 -21.50 -9.93 20.24
C GLY A 139 -19.98 -9.79 20.40
N MET A 140 -19.34 -9.05 19.49
CA MET A 140 -17.91 -8.71 19.54
C MET A 140 -17.01 -9.96 19.58
N PRO A 141 -17.14 -10.91 18.65
CA PRO A 141 -16.31 -12.10 18.64
C PRO A 141 -14.81 -11.72 18.58
N ARG A 142 -14.01 -12.28 19.48
CA ARG A 142 -12.55 -12.10 19.47
C ARG A 142 -11.93 -12.71 18.23
N GLN A 143 -12.33 -13.93 17.91
CA GLN A 143 -11.85 -14.66 16.75
C GLN A 143 -12.98 -15.51 16.19
N ALA A 144 -13.14 -15.54 14.87
CA ALA A 144 -14.07 -16.48 14.25
C ALA A 144 -13.53 -17.92 14.37
N PRO A 145 -14.40 -18.95 14.49
CA PRO A 145 -13.97 -20.34 14.37
C PRO A 145 -13.20 -20.53 13.07
N ASP A 146 -12.02 -21.16 13.14
CA ASP A 146 -11.14 -21.42 12.00
C ASP A 146 -10.67 -20.16 11.23
N ALA A 147 -10.70 -18.98 11.86
CA ALA A 147 -10.22 -17.74 11.24
C ALA A 147 -8.78 -17.90 10.76
N PRO A 148 -8.51 -17.71 9.45
CA PRO A 148 -7.18 -17.92 8.92
C PRO A 148 -6.24 -16.79 9.36
N THR A 149 -4.96 -17.10 9.45
CA THR A 149 -3.92 -16.13 9.84
C THR A 149 -3.24 -15.55 8.60
N LEU A 150 -2.92 -14.26 8.62
CA LEU A 150 -2.18 -13.63 7.53
C LEU A 150 -0.78 -14.26 7.42
N LYS A 151 -0.38 -14.62 6.20
CA LYS A 151 0.96 -15.14 5.89
C LYS A 151 1.84 -14.08 5.25
N SER A 152 1.32 -13.34 4.27
CA SER A 152 2.08 -12.30 3.57
C SER A 152 1.15 -11.31 2.87
N ILE A 153 1.72 -10.19 2.45
CA ILE A 153 1.08 -9.27 1.50
C ILE A 153 2.00 -9.01 0.31
N SER A 154 1.42 -8.62 -0.82
CA SER A 154 2.15 -8.23 -2.02
C SER A 154 1.47 -7.03 -2.69
N VAL A 155 2.26 -6.12 -3.26
CA VAL A 155 1.78 -5.09 -4.17
C VAL A 155 1.92 -5.60 -5.59
N ALA A 156 0.85 -5.52 -6.39
CA ALA A 156 0.85 -6.03 -7.77
C ALA A 156 1.91 -5.37 -8.67
N THR A 157 2.15 -4.07 -8.47
CA THR A 157 3.19 -3.30 -9.15
C THR A 157 4.26 -2.89 -8.13
N PHE A 158 5.39 -3.58 -8.11
CA PHE A 158 6.48 -3.33 -7.16
C PHE A 158 7.47 -2.25 -7.63
N SER A 159 7.43 -1.85 -8.90
CA SER A 159 8.24 -0.76 -9.46
C SER A 159 7.47 0.00 -10.53
N ILE A 160 7.52 1.33 -10.48
CA ILE A 160 6.90 2.26 -11.42
C ILE A 160 8.00 3.19 -11.94
N VAL A 161 8.11 3.32 -13.26
CA VAL A 161 8.85 4.43 -13.89
C VAL A 161 7.79 5.43 -14.35
N ALA A 162 7.74 6.58 -13.71
CA ALA A 162 6.67 7.56 -13.88
C ALA A 162 7.16 8.81 -14.63
N ALA A 163 6.32 9.31 -15.53
CA ALA A 163 6.43 10.69 -15.98
C ALA A 163 5.98 11.66 -14.87
N PRO A 164 6.42 12.91 -14.87
CA PRO A 164 5.94 13.91 -13.91
C PRO A 164 4.41 14.04 -13.94
N ASN A 165 3.78 14.16 -12.77
CA ASN A 165 2.32 14.14 -12.55
C ASN A 165 1.57 12.86 -12.95
N GLN A 166 2.26 11.80 -13.38
CA GLN A 166 1.59 10.53 -13.67
C GLN A 166 1.01 9.94 -12.38
N THR A 167 -0.20 9.40 -12.49
CA THR A 167 -0.86 8.68 -11.40
C THR A 167 -0.91 7.18 -11.66
N GLN A 168 -0.77 6.37 -10.62
CA GLN A 168 -0.89 4.92 -10.68
C GLN A 168 -1.59 4.40 -9.43
N ALA A 169 -2.66 3.62 -9.60
CA ALA A 169 -3.30 2.93 -8.48
C ALA A 169 -2.49 1.67 -8.10
N LEU A 170 -2.29 1.48 -6.80
CA LEU A 170 -1.73 0.25 -6.26
C LEU A 170 -2.85 -0.74 -5.91
N VAL A 171 -2.54 -2.03 -6.03
CA VAL A 171 -3.39 -3.13 -5.54
C VAL A 171 -2.57 -3.96 -4.58
N VAL A 172 -3.11 -4.18 -3.39
CA VAL A 172 -2.47 -4.94 -2.31
C VAL A 172 -3.27 -6.21 -2.07
N THR A 173 -2.61 -7.35 -2.24
CA THR A 173 -3.20 -8.68 -2.01
C THR A 173 -2.61 -9.28 -0.74
N ALA A 174 -3.48 -9.76 0.14
CA ALA A 174 -3.12 -10.55 1.32
C ALA A 174 -3.28 -12.04 1.03
N LYS A 175 -2.32 -12.85 1.48
CA LYS A 175 -2.38 -14.32 1.43
C LYS A 175 -2.53 -14.88 2.85
N PHE A 176 -3.52 -15.74 3.05
CA PHE A 176 -3.88 -16.29 4.35
C PHE A 176 -3.47 -17.77 4.50
N SER A 177 -3.50 -18.28 5.73
CA SER A 177 -3.04 -19.63 6.07
C SER A 177 -3.89 -20.77 5.49
N ASP A 178 -5.12 -20.48 5.12
CA ASP A 178 -6.06 -21.40 4.44
C ASP A 178 -5.87 -21.40 2.91
N GLY A 179 -4.90 -20.64 2.40
CA GLY A 179 -4.65 -20.47 0.97
C GLY A 179 -5.53 -19.42 0.30
N THR A 180 -6.45 -18.77 1.03
CA THR A 180 -7.25 -17.69 0.46
C THR A 180 -6.41 -16.44 0.20
N GLU A 181 -6.77 -15.74 -0.89
CA GLU A 181 -6.20 -14.44 -1.22
C GLU A 181 -7.31 -13.38 -1.20
N ARG A 182 -7.01 -12.19 -0.69
CA ARG A 182 -7.97 -11.08 -0.58
C ARG A 182 -7.33 -9.78 -1.05
N ASP A 183 -8.09 -8.98 -1.80
CA ASP A 183 -7.74 -7.58 -2.02
C ASP A 183 -7.94 -6.81 -0.70
N VAL A 184 -6.84 -6.29 -0.17
CA VAL A 184 -6.81 -5.52 1.09
C VAL A 184 -6.37 -4.07 0.85
N THR A 185 -6.43 -3.59 -0.38
CA THR A 185 -6.02 -2.21 -0.75
C THR A 185 -6.74 -1.17 0.11
N ARG A 186 -8.06 -1.30 0.24
CA ARG A 186 -8.89 -0.42 1.08
C ARG A 186 -8.61 -0.56 2.57
N LEU A 187 -7.89 -1.57 3.04
CA LEU A 187 -7.53 -1.74 4.45
C LEU A 187 -6.03 -1.49 4.72
N THR A 188 -5.28 -1.16 3.67
CA THR A 188 -3.84 -0.92 3.76
C THR A 188 -3.57 0.50 4.22
N ALA A 189 -2.60 0.68 5.12
CA ALA A 189 -2.03 1.98 5.42
C ALA A 189 -0.87 2.25 4.45
N PHE A 190 -0.99 3.31 3.65
CA PHE A 190 0.04 3.72 2.70
C PHE A 190 0.86 4.89 3.24
N GLN A 191 2.16 4.90 2.92
CA GLN A 191 3.06 5.99 3.26
C GLN A 191 4.16 6.10 2.21
N SER A 192 4.50 7.33 1.80
CA SER A 192 5.72 7.61 1.04
C SER A 192 6.85 8.03 1.97
N ASN A 193 8.08 7.59 1.69
CA ASN A 193 9.26 8.13 2.36
C ASN A 193 9.62 9.54 1.85
N GLU A 194 9.31 9.84 0.58
CA GLU A 194 9.67 11.10 -0.11
C GLU A 194 8.48 11.60 -0.93
N ALA A 195 7.48 12.16 -0.24
CA ALA A 195 6.25 12.66 -0.86
C ALA A 195 6.45 13.68 -2.00
N PRO A 196 7.46 14.57 -1.96
CA PRO A 196 7.73 15.48 -3.09
C PRO A 196 8.16 14.77 -4.39
N ILE A 197 8.71 13.56 -4.31
CA ILE A 197 9.05 12.73 -5.48
C ILE A 197 7.85 11.86 -5.85
N ALA A 198 7.24 11.14 -4.90
CA ALA A 198 6.00 10.42 -5.15
C ALA A 198 5.11 10.44 -3.91
N ALA A 199 3.92 11.01 -4.03
CA ALA A 199 2.91 10.97 -2.98
C ALA A 199 2.01 9.74 -3.16
N VAL A 200 1.37 9.30 -2.08
CA VAL A 200 0.32 8.28 -2.11
C VAL A 200 -0.83 8.76 -1.23
N ASP A 201 -2.05 8.62 -1.70
CA ASP A 201 -3.23 8.94 -0.90
C ASP A 201 -3.73 7.72 -0.10
N GLU A 202 -4.77 7.93 0.70
CA GLU A 202 -5.37 6.87 1.50
C GLU A 202 -5.94 5.74 0.63
N THR A 203 -6.33 5.98 -0.63
CA THR A 203 -6.89 4.94 -1.51
C THR A 203 -5.81 4.07 -2.17
N GLY A 204 -4.54 4.41 -2.01
CA GLY A 204 -3.43 3.75 -2.70
C GLY A 204 -3.18 4.33 -4.09
N LEU A 205 -3.69 5.54 -4.38
CA LEU A 205 -3.37 6.25 -5.62
C LEU A 205 -2.02 6.97 -5.43
N VAL A 206 -1.02 6.51 -6.17
CA VAL A 206 0.30 7.14 -6.24
C VAL A 206 0.26 8.27 -7.24
N THR A 207 0.84 9.42 -6.89
CA THR A 207 1.01 10.58 -7.77
C THR A 207 2.49 10.95 -7.82
N ALA A 208 3.08 10.85 -9.00
CA ALA A 208 4.45 11.29 -9.25
C ALA A 208 4.55 12.82 -9.17
N GLY A 209 5.58 13.30 -8.47
CA GLY A 209 5.92 14.71 -8.38
C GLY A 209 6.64 15.23 -9.63
N GLN A 210 7.39 16.30 -9.45
CA GLN A 210 8.19 16.95 -10.50
C GLN A 210 9.69 16.75 -10.34
N ILE A 211 10.11 16.21 -9.21
CA ILE A 211 11.53 16.07 -8.85
C ILE A 211 12.03 14.72 -9.36
N THR A 212 13.10 14.74 -10.15
CA THR A 212 13.82 13.53 -10.54
C THR A 212 14.35 12.83 -9.30
N GLY A 213 14.12 11.53 -9.19
CA GLY A 213 14.57 10.75 -8.04
C GLY A 213 13.82 9.44 -7.89
N VAL A 214 14.01 8.81 -6.74
CA VAL A 214 13.35 7.58 -6.34
C VAL A 214 12.64 7.82 -5.01
N ALA A 215 11.39 7.39 -4.92
CA ALA A 215 10.63 7.28 -3.68
C ALA A 215 10.12 5.85 -3.54
N THR A 216 9.95 5.41 -2.30
CA THR A 216 9.36 4.11 -1.97
C THR A 216 8.03 4.33 -1.27
N ILE A 217 6.99 3.74 -1.84
CA ILE A 217 5.66 3.67 -1.26
C ILE A 217 5.57 2.41 -0.41
N MET A 218 5.45 2.58 0.91
CA MET A 218 5.20 1.51 1.87
C MET A 218 3.70 1.22 1.94
N ALA A 219 3.33 -0.06 1.79
CA ALA A 219 2.00 -0.61 2.03
C ALA A 219 2.04 -1.48 3.29
N ARG A 220 1.27 -1.13 4.32
CA ARG A 220 1.21 -1.89 5.58
C ARG A 220 -0.19 -2.46 5.83
N PHE A 221 -0.25 -3.75 6.13
CA PHE A 221 -1.49 -4.44 6.51
C PHE A 221 -1.20 -5.53 7.54
N MET A 222 -1.87 -5.48 8.70
CA MET A 222 -1.72 -6.42 9.84
C MET A 222 -0.26 -6.79 10.18
N GLY A 223 0.59 -5.77 10.32
CA GLY A 223 2.01 -5.95 10.67
C GLY A 223 2.93 -6.39 9.51
N GLN A 224 2.37 -6.80 8.37
CA GLN A 224 3.14 -7.09 7.16
C GLN A 224 3.36 -5.81 6.35
N ILE A 225 4.48 -5.78 5.62
CA ILE A 225 4.88 -4.65 4.78
C ILE A 225 5.23 -5.17 3.38
N ALA A 226 4.72 -4.49 2.36
CA ALA A 226 5.19 -4.58 1.00
C ALA A 226 5.50 -3.18 0.48
N VAL A 227 6.32 -3.08 -0.57
CA VAL A 227 6.77 -1.79 -1.09
C VAL A 227 6.59 -1.71 -2.60
N CYS A 228 6.44 -0.47 -3.08
CA CYS A 228 6.47 -0.12 -4.49
C CYS A 228 7.46 1.04 -4.69
N ASP A 229 8.48 0.83 -5.51
CA ASP A 229 9.43 1.89 -5.86
C ASP A 229 8.91 2.72 -7.02
N VAL A 230 8.94 4.04 -6.87
CA VAL A 230 8.55 5.01 -7.89
C VAL A 230 9.78 5.79 -8.30
N LEU A 231 10.16 5.66 -9.57
CA LEU A 231 11.29 6.35 -10.17
C LEU A 231 10.77 7.40 -11.15
N ILE A 232 11.24 8.63 -11.00
CA ILE A 232 11.01 9.72 -11.96
C ILE A 232 12.38 10.03 -12.59
N PRO A 233 12.62 9.68 -13.87
CA PRO A 233 13.88 9.98 -14.51
C PRO A 233 13.96 11.47 -14.88
N ARG A 234 15.18 11.97 -15.08
CA ARG A 234 15.39 13.26 -15.73
C ARG A 234 14.85 13.19 -17.17
N THR A 235 14.23 14.27 -17.63
CA THR A 235 13.57 14.30 -18.95
C THR A 235 14.55 14.47 -20.12
N GLU A 236 15.66 15.17 -19.90
CA GLU A 236 16.68 15.38 -20.93
C GLU A 236 17.46 14.09 -21.21
N PRO A 237 17.41 13.54 -22.44
CA PRO A 237 18.00 12.25 -22.75
C PRO A 237 19.53 12.27 -22.63
N ILE A 238 20.08 11.23 -22.02
CA ILE A 238 21.52 10.92 -22.03
C ILE A 238 21.73 9.67 -22.87
N ALA A 239 22.69 9.75 -23.80
CA ALA A 239 23.04 8.64 -24.68
C ALA A 239 23.54 7.42 -23.86
N ALA A 240 23.11 6.21 -24.22
CA ALA A 240 23.44 5.00 -23.47
C ALA A 240 24.96 4.76 -23.38
N GLU A 241 25.68 5.16 -24.43
CA GLU A 241 27.12 5.07 -24.56
C GLU A 241 27.83 5.83 -23.44
N VAL A 242 27.25 6.92 -22.90
CA VAL A 242 27.85 7.66 -21.78
C VAL A 242 28.06 6.73 -20.59
N TYR A 243 27.09 5.87 -20.28
CA TYR A 243 27.18 4.92 -19.17
C TYR A 243 28.11 3.75 -19.49
N ASP A 244 28.18 3.33 -20.75
CA ASP A 244 29.07 2.25 -21.18
C ASP A 244 30.55 2.63 -21.01
N HIS A 245 30.89 3.90 -21.25
CA HIS A 245 32.25 4.42 -21.10
C HIS A 245 32.64 4.78 -19.65
N LEU A 246 31.73 4.66 -18.67
CA LEU A 246 32.08 4.92 -17.27
C LEU A 246 33.02 3.82 -16.74
N PRO A 247 34.03 4.18 -15.92
CA PRO A 247 34.99 3.22 -15.37
C PRO A 247 34.29 2.23 -14.43
N ARG A 248 34.70 0.95 -14.48
CA ARG A 248 34.23 -0.12 -13.61
C ARG A 248 35.42 -0.68 -12.84
N ASN A 249 35.73 -0.08 -11.71
CA ASN A 249 36.86 -0.49 -10.87
C ASN A 249 36.49 -1.70 -10.01
N ASN A 250 35.20 -1.84 -9.69
CA ASN A 250 34.65 -2.96 -8.92
C ASN A 250 33.19 -3.24 -9.31
N PHE A 251 32.61 -4.30 -8.75
CA PHE A 251 31.24 -4.73 -9.05
C PHE A 251 30.14 -3.75 -8.57
N ILE A 252 30.44 -2.88 -7.61
CA ILE A 252 29.50 -1.86 -7.10
C ILE A 252 29.31 -0.77 -8.15
N ASP A 253 30.38 -0.37 -8.86
CA ASP A 253 30.31 0.65 -9.90
C ASP A 253 29.26 0.29 -10.97
N GLU A 254 29.18 -1.00 -11.35
CA GLU A 254 28.16 -1.47 -12.30
C GLU A 254 26.73 -1.26 -11.80
N LEU A 255 26.48 -1.50 -10.51
CA LEU A 255 25.18 -1.28 -9.89
C LEU A 255 24.84 0.20 -9.82
N VAL A 256 25.83 1.05 -9.49
CA VAL A 256 25.68 2.51 -9.46
C VAL A 256 25.36 3.04 -10.86
N TRP A 257 26.11 2.65 -11.89
CA TRP A 257 25.87 3.09 -13.28
C TRP A 257 24.50 2.67 -13.79
N ARG A 258 24.07 1.44 -13.51
CA ARG A 258 22.71 0.98 -13.83
C ARG A 258 21.65 1.84 -13.14
N ASN A 259 21.88 2.23 -11.89
CA ASN A 259 20.94 3.08 -11.15
C ASN A 259 20.89 4.51 -11.70
N LEU A 260 22.04 5.12 -11.98
CA LEU A 260 22.13 6.46 -12.59
C LEU A 260 21.49 6.47 -13.99
N GLN A 261 21.68 5.41 -14.78
CA GLN A 261 21.04 5.26 -16.08
C GLN A 261 19.51 5.17 -15.97
N ARG A 262 18.98 4.44 -14.99
CA ARG A 262 17.53 4.40 -14.73
C ARG A 262 16.98 5.79 -14.39
N LEU A 263 17.74 6.59 -13.63
CA LEU A 263 17.40 7.97 -13.29
C LEU A 263 17.68 8.98 -14.41
N ASN A 264 18.34 8.54 -15.48
CA ASN A 264 18.79 9.38 -16.58
C ASN A 264 19.65 10.57 -16.09
N ILE A 265 20.64 10.30 -15.24
CA ILE A 265 21.59 11.30 -14.71
C ILE A 265 23.04 10.82 -14.86
N THR A 266 23.99 11.74 -14.96
CA THR A 266 25.44 11.42 -14.96
C THR A 266 26.04 11.56 -13.57
N PRO A 267 27.13 10.83 -13.26
CA PRO A 267 27.87 11.05 -12.03
C PRO A 267 28.51 12.44 -12.00
N SER A 268 28.72 12.96 -10.79
CA SER A 268 29.56 14.14 -10.59
C SER A 268 31.03 13.83 -10.93
N PRO A 269 31.83 14.82 -11.35
CA PRO A 269 33.27 14.66 -11.49
C PRO A 269 33.95 14.23 -10.19
N VAL A 270 35.08 13.54 -10.31
CA VAL A 270 35.95 13.21 -9.16
C VAL A 270 36.39 14.50 -8.48
N CYS A 271 36.22 14.58 -7.16
CA CYS A 271 36.69 15.71 -6.36
C CYS A 271 38.03 15.41 -5.70
N ASP A 272 38.73 16.46 -5.24
CA ASP A 272 39.93 16.35 -4.41
C ASP A 272 39.63 15.82 -2.99
N ASP A 273 40.68 15.38 -2.29
CA ASP A 273 40.60 14.80 -0.95
C ASP A 273 39.98 15.74 0.07
N HIS A 274 40.28 17.04 0.02
CA HIS A 274 39.74 18.01 0.96
C HIS A 274 38.22 18.18 0.76
N THR A 275 37.78 18.30 -0.50
CA THR A 275 36.36 18.32 -0.85
C THR A 275 35.64 17.04 -0.43
N PHE A 276 36.26 15.87 -0.66
CA PHE A 276 35.72 14.59 -0.28
C PHE A 276 35.54 14.47 1.25
N LEU A 277 36.61 14.71 2.01
CA LEU A 277 36.60 14.61 3.48
C LEU A 277 35.56 15.55 4.09
N ARG A 278 35.43 16.78 3.57
CA ARG A 278 34.39 17.72 4.02
C ARG A 278 32.98 17.17 3.79
N ARG A 279 32.68 16.67 2.59
CA ARG A 279 31.36 16.12 2.24
C ARG A 279 31.04 14.90 3.09
N ALA A 280 31.96 13.93 3.16
CA ALA A 280 31.79 12.72 3.96
C ALA A 280 31.61 13.03 5.46
N THR A 281 32.37 13.98 6.01
CA THR A 281 32.21 14.41 7.41
C THR A 281 30.85 15.06 7.66
N THR A 282 30.38 15.88 6.72
CA THR A 282 29.04 16.49 6.82
C THR A 282 27.95 15.42 6.79
N ASP A 283 28.04 14.46 5.87
CA ASP A 283 27.03 13.41 5.69
C ASP A 283 27.00 12.44 6.88
N ILE A 284 28.17 12.06 7.41
CA ILE A 284 28.27 11.07 8.50
C ILE A 284 28.04 11.71 9.87
N CYS A 285 28.63 12.88 10.12
CA CYS A 285 28.66 13.51 11.45
C CYS A 285 27.70 14.70 11.60
N GLY A 286 27.13 15.21 10.50
CA GLY A 286 26.25 16.38 10.53
C GLY A 286 26.95 17.69 10.96
N ARG A 287 28.27 17.77 10.83
CA ARG A 287 29.08 18.94 11.22
C ARG A 287 29.89 19.46 10.04
N ILE A 288 29.98 20.79 9.95
CA ILE A 288 30.81 21.53 8.98
C ILE A 288 32.16 21.85 9.60
#